data_AF-A0A3N5FEF8-F1
#
_entry.id   AF-A0A3N5FEF8-F1
#
_cell.length_a   1.000
_cell.length_b   1.000
_cell.length_c   1.000
_cell.angle_alpha   90.00
_cell.angle_beta   90.00
_cell.angle_gamma   90.00
#
_symmetry.space_group_name_H-M   'P 1'
#
loop_
_entity.id
_entity.type
_entity.pdbx_description
1 polymer ?
#
loop_
_entity_poly.entity_id
_entity_poly.type
_entity_poly.pdbx_seq_one_letter_code
_entity_poly.pdbx_strand_id
1 'polypeptide(L)'
;MSEPYRVPAPNPALRLRATVAALAALAAVAGPAQAVEPASVLDASRKLVPTGPWPAGDELGMANALGAGTQMRCGWHLSQPKARSYELSHIRSNTMPKSPFTGPYTTQYKPSSVLPFTAHAFNSEKYAADAEPAQQGTQIDALGHFAYLDKPWDGQGTPPLDTARYYGGYTQQQVKPTPDSPLLKLGMEKMPPLVSTAVLLDAQAFVGRGQPMKGGDLVTAAHIQAMLKAQGLGKRGILPGDIVLIHTGWGAQWKDPGGDSTPYYTQGPGLSYDAALLLGRARIVAVGLDVPFIDPVAEGFLQGKAPPAAGTPAGLPFAVHHHMLTQMGIHHLESVRTADLAADRVWTSCTMILPLRTAGAAGSAIRPVAYGVPGRRP
;
A
#
# COMPACT_ATOMS: atom_id res chain seq x y z
N MET A 1 -6.52 -37.04 92.45
CA MET A 1 -5.13 -37.19 92.91
C MET A 1 -4.28 -37.19 91.65
N SER A 2 -3.90 -36.00 91.18
CA SER A 2 -2.65 -35.28 91.49
C SER A 2 -1.50 -35.76 90.61
N GLU A 3 -1.15 -34.87 89.68
CA GLU A 3 -0.02 -34.81 88.74
C GLU A 3 1.36 -35.09 89.41
N PRO A 4 2.46 -35.29 88.65
CA PRO A 4 3.21 -34.10 88.21
C PRO A 4 4.00 -34.20 86.88
N TYR A 5 3.81 -33.17 86.06
CA TYR A 5 4.83 -32.23 85.58
C TYR A 5 6.33 -32.61 85.62
N ARG A 6 6.97 -32.67 84.44
CA ARG A 6 8.43 -32.41 84.24
C ARG A 6 8.72 -31.84 82.84
N VAL A 7 9.31 -30.65 82.81
CA VAL A 7 10.09 -29.96 81.74
C VAL A 7 11.15 -29.14 82.53
N PRO A 8 12.44 -28.92 82.13
CA PRO A 8 12.90 -28.39 80.81
C PRO A 8 14.31 -28.83 80.26
N ALA A 9 14.50 -28.87 78.93
CA ALA A 9 15.34 -28.00 78.05
C ALA A 9 16.83 -28.40 77.87
N PRO A 10 17.63 -27.80 76.94
CA PRO A 10 17.44 -27.53 75.51
C PRO A 10 18.66 -28.01 74.65
N ASN A 11 18.54 -28.13 73.32
CA ASN A 11 19.34 -27.37 72.33
C ASN A 11 19.17 -27.87 70.86
N PRO A 12 19.38 -26.98 69.87
CA PRO A 12 18.95 -27.13 68.49
C PRO A 12 20.08 -27.62 67.57
N ALA A 13 19.72 -28.29 66.47
CA ALA A 13 20.60 -28.42 65.31
C ALA A 13 19.77 -28.56 64.02
N LEU A 14 19.58 -27.39 63.40
CA LEU A 14 19.71 -27.12 61.97
C LEU A 14 19.63 -28.34 61.01
N ARG A 15 18.49 -28.50 60.34
CA ARG A 15 18.35 -29.38 59.17
C ARG A 15 18.99 -28.72 57.95
N LEU A 16 20.05 -29.34 57.43
CA LEU A 16 20.70 -29.01 56.16
C LEU A 16 19.71 -29.23 55.01
N ARG A 17 19.26 -28.16 54.35
CA ARG A 17 18.53 -28.25 53.07
C ARG A 17 19.55 -28.32 51.94
N ALA A 18 19.48 -29.41 51.17
CA ALA A 18 20.21 -29.56 49.92
C ALA A 18 19.74 -28.50 48.90
N THR A 19 20.65 -27.62 48.49
CA THR A 19 20.47 -26.70 47.37
C THR A 19 20.79 -27.44 46.07
N VAL A 20 19.76 -27.83 45.33
CA VAL A 20 19.87 -28.15 43.90
C VAL A 20 20.03 -26.82 43.17
N ALA A 21 21.24 -26.52 42.71
CA ALA A 21 21.51 -25.41 41.81
C ALA A 21 20.87 -25.72 40.44
N ALA A 22 19.68 -25.17 40.20
CA ALA A 22 19.10 -25.14 38.87
C ALA A 22 19.91 -24.16 38.01
N LEU A 23 20.68 -24.68 37.05
CA LEU A 23 21.16 -23.89 35.93
C LEU A 23 19.94 -23.36 35.18
N ALA A 24 19.61 -22.09 35.40
CA ALA A 24 18.74 -21.33 34.53
C ALA A 24 19.46 -21.16 33.20
N ALA A 25 19.24 -22.09 32.28
CA ALA A 25 19.48 -21.82 30.88
C ALA A 25 18.66 -20.58 30.51
N LEU A 26 19.32 -19.47 30.23
CA LEU A 26 18.71 -18.37 29.49
C LEU A 26 18.31 -18.92 28.13
N ALA A 27 17.09 -19.44 28.05
CA ALA A 27 16.38 -19.49 26.79
C ALA A 27 16.28 -18.04 26.33
N ALA A 28 17.09 -17.68 25.34
CA ALA A 28 16.79 -16.51 24.54
C ALA A 28 15.34 -16.66 24.09
N VAL A 29 14.45 -15.83 24.64
CA VAL A 29 13.09 -15.70 24.16
C VAL A 29 13.25 -15.09 22.76
N ALA A 30 13.44 -15.95 21.77
CA ALA A 30 13.29 -15.59 20.38
C ALA A 30 11.86 -15.04 20.29
N GLY A 31 11.74 -13.72 20.15
CA GLY A 31 10.48 -13.08 19.84
C GLY A 31 9.81 -13.82 18.68
N PRO A 32 8.47 -13.82 18.60
CA PRO A 32 7.75 -14.63 17.63
C PRO A 32 8.35 -14.37 16.25
N ALA A 33 8.92 -15.41 15.64
CA ALA A 33 9.56 -15.32 14.34
C ALA A 33 8.52 -14.85 13.33
N GLN A 34 8.45 -13.54 13.10
CA GLN A 34 7.75 -12.97 11.97
C GLN A 34 8.47 -13.47 10.72
N ALA A 35 7.72 -13.86 9.71
CA ALA A 35 8.29 -14.32 8.45
C ALA A 35 8.87 -13.14 7.67
N VAL A 36 10.09 -12.77 8.03
CA VAL A 36 10.94 -11.79 7.36
C VAL A 36 12.02 -12.56 6.62
N GLU A 37 12.41 -12.09 5.42
CA GLU A 37 13.40 -12.79 4.63
C GLU A 37 14.73 -12.90 5.40
N PRO A 38 15.43 -14.06 5.37
CA PRO A 38 16.69 -14.23 6.07
C PRO A 38 17.77 -13.33 5.46
N ALA A 39 18.79 -12.99 6.26
CA ALA A 39 19.88 -12.12 5.85
C ALA A 39 20.54 -12.57 4.53
N SER A 40 20.70 -13.87 4.31
CA SER A 40 21.25 -14.43 3.07
C SER A 40 20.44 -14.06 1.82
N VAL A 41 19.11 -14.09 1.90
CA VAL A 41 18.21 -13.68 0.82
C VAL A 41 18.31 -12.18 0.60
N LEU A 42 18.35 -11.38 1.67
CA LEU A 42 18.46 -9.93 1.59
C LEU A 42 19.79 -9.49 0.97
N ASP A 43 20.90 -10.10 1.38
CA ASP A 43 22.24 -9.78 0.90
C ASP A 43 22.44 -10.19 -0.56
N ALA A 44 21.91 -11.36 -0.96
CA ALA A 44 21.92 -11.78 -2.35
C ALA A 44 21.03 -10.87 -3.22
N SER A 45 19.83 -10.53 -2.73
CA SER A 45 18.91 -9.63 -3.41
C SER A 45 19.52 -8.26 -3.67
N ARG A 46 20.17 -7.64 -2.67
CA ARG A 46 20.81 -6.32 -2.79
C ARG A 46 21.82 -6.23 -3.93
N LYS A 47 22.54 -7.32 -4.23
CA LYS A 47 23.53 -7.38 -5.31
C LYS A 47 22.88 -7.45 -6.70
N LEU A 48 21.61 -7.85 -6.76
CA LEU A 48 20.89 -8.11 -8.01
C LEU A 48 19.84 -7.03 -8.34
N VAL A 49 19.48 -6.16 -7.39
CA VAL A 49 18.52 -5.08 -7.64
C VAL A 49 19.23 -3.92 -8.34
N PRO A 50 18.78 -3.50 -9.54
CA PRO A 50 19.29 -2.32 -10.21
C PRO A 50 19.12 -1.07 -9.34
N THR A 51 20.11 -0.18 -9.36
CA THR A 51 20.14 1.00 -8.50
C THR A 51 20.03 2.34 -9.26
N GLY A 52 19.97 2.31 -10.58
CA GLY A 52 19.96 3.50 -11.41
C GLY A 52 21.32 4.21 -11.46
N PRO A 53 21.39 5.41 -12.07
CA PRO A 53 20.27 6.16 -12.64
C PRO A 53 19.62 5.45 -13.84
N TRP A 54 18.34 5.72 -14.08
CA TRP A 54 17.62 5.19 -15.24
C TRP A 54 17.99 5.97 -16.52
N PRO A 55 17.95 5.33 -17.70
CA PRO A 55 18.34 5.97 -18.95
C PRO A 55 17.41 7.15 -19.30
N ALA A 56 17.91 8.06 -20.13
CA ALA A 56 17.08 9.13 -20.69
C ALA A 56 15.92 8.54 -21.51
N GLY A 57 14.72 9.08 -21.32
CA GLY A 57 13.51 8.54 -21.94
C GLY A 57 12.99 7.26 -21.28
N ASP A 58 13.32 7.03 -20.01
CA ASP A 58 12.68 5.99 -19.20
C ASP A 58 11.17 6.24 -19.06
N GLU A 59 10.39 5.17 -19.17
CA GLU A 59 8.94 5.16 -18.99
C GLU A 59 8.49 4.22 -17.86
N LEU A 60 9.44 3.56 -17.18
CA LEU A 60 9.15 2.54 -16.15
C LEU A 60 9.32 3.08 -14.72
N GLY A 61 10.07 4.15 -14.51
CA GLY A 61 10.32 4.69 -13.19
C GLY A 61 11.03 3.69 -12.29
N MET A 62 10.59 3.59 -11.05
CA MET A 62 11.13 2.63 -10.08
C MET A 62 10.78 1.18 -10.41
N ALA A 63 9.93 0.91 -11.41
CA ALA A 63 9.75 -0.45 -11.91
C ALA A 63 11.01 -1.01 -12.59
N ASN A 64 11.99 -0.16 -12.96
CA ASN A 64 13.33 -0.60 -13.38
C ASN A 64 14.10 -1.39 -12.29
N ALA A 65 13.72 -1.26 -11.01
CA ALA A 65 14.32 -2.02 -9.92
C ALA A 65 13.84 -3.48 -9.87
N LEU A 66 12.76 -3.82 -10.58
CA LEU A 66 12.20 -5.16 -10.60
C LEU A 66 13.09 -6.14 -11.38
N GLY A 67 13.21 -7.36 -10.88
CA GLY A 67 13.98 -8.41 -11.54
C GLY A 67 14.39 -9.51 -10.57
N ALA A 68 15.50 -10.20 -10.87
CA ALA A 68 15.96 -11.34 -10.09
C ALA A 68 16.12 -11.02 -8.59
N GLY A 69 16.61 -9.84 -8.24
CA GLY A 69 16.76 -9.42 -6.85
C GLY A 69 15.44 -9.30 -6.09
N THR A 70 14.44 -8.62 -6.66
CA THR A 70 13.12 -8.48 -6.02
C THR A 70 12.34 -9.80 -6.04
N GLN A 71 12.43 -10.55 -7.14
CA GLN A 71 11.81 -11.87 -7.29
C GLN A 71 12.37 -12.89 -6.30
N MET A 72 13.66 -12.82 -5.96
CA MET A 72 14.26 -13.68 -4.94
C MET A 72 13.63 -13.45 -3.56
N ARG A 73 13.37 -12.19 -3.18
CA ARG A 73 12.69 -11.88 -1.92
C ARG A 73 11.23 -12.35 -1.94
N CYS A 74 10.53 -12.11 -3.05
CA CYS A 74 9.15 -12.58 -3.27
C CYS A 74 9.07 -14.12 -3.21
N GLY A 75 9.96 -14.81 -3.91
CA GLY A 75 10.02 -16.26 -3.99
C GLY A 75 10.21 -16.92 -2.62
N TRP A 76 10.99 -16.30 -1.74
CA TRP A 76 11.12 -16.77 -0.36
C TRP A 76 9.78 -16.79 0.39
N HIS A 77 8.94 -15.75 0.27
CA HIS A 77 7.62 -15.72 0.90
C HIS A 77 6.69 -16.79 0.33
N LEU A 78 6.69 -16.96 -1.01
CA LEU A 78 5.90 -17.99 -1.69
C LEU A 78 6.28 -19.41 -1.26
N SER A 79 7.56 -19.65 -0.98
CA SER A 79 8.06 -20.97 -0.60
C SER A 79 7.81 -21.33 0.86
N GLN A 80 7.25 -20.42 1.68
CA GLN A 80 7.02 -20.73 3.10
C GLN A 80 5.86 -21.72 3.26
N PRO A 81 6.02 -22.82 4.02
CA PRO A 81 4.98 -23.85 4.18
C PRO A 81 3.65 -23.35 4.77
N LYS A 82 3.68 -22.21 5.45
CA LYS A 82 2.51 -21.58 6.10
C LYS A 82 2.04 -20.32 5.37
N ALA A 83 2.57 -20.04 4.18
CA ALA A 83 2.13 -18.91 3.39
C ALA A 83 0.64 -19.07 3.04
N ARG A 84 -0.10 -17.98 3.11
CA ARG A 84 -1.50 -17.88 2.69
C ARG A 84 -1.63 -16.77 1.66
N SER A 85 -2.59 -16.91 0.76
CA SER A 85 -3.00 -15.84 -0.15
C SER A 85 -3.94 -14.87 0.55
N TYR A 86 -3.76 -13.58 0.29
CA TYR A 86 -4.61 -12.48 0.76
C TYR A 86 -5.08 -11.68 -0.46
N GLU A 87 -6.40 -11.49 -0.57
CA GLU A 87 -7.02 -10.67 -1.60
C GLU A 87 -7.00 -9.21 -1.18
N LEU A 88 -6.31 -8.37 -1.94
CA LEU A 88 -6.12 -6.96 -1.59
C LEU A 88 -7.00 -6.02 -2.43
N SER A 89 -7.97 -6.55 -3.16
CA SER A 89 -8.95 -5.76 -3.91
C SER A 89 -10.36 -5.82 -3.32
N HIS A 90 -11.08 -4.70 -3.38
CA HIS A 90 -12.52 -4.69 -3.15
C HIS A 90 -13.26 -5.35 -4.32
N ILE A 91 -14.35 -6.04 -4.02
CA ILE A 91 -15.29 -6.50 -5.05
C ILE A 91 -15.86 -5.27 -5.75
N ARG A 92 -15.87 -5.31 -7.08
CA ARG A 92 -16.45 -4.24 -7.91
C ARG A 92 -17.91 -4.58 -8.21
N SER A 93 -18.82 -3.70 -7.79
CA SER A 93 -20.26 -3.86 -8.01
C SER A 93 -20.86 -2.53 -8.47
N ASN A 94 -22.08 -2.56 -9.01
CA ASN A 94 -22.80 -1.33 -9.35
C ASN A 94 -23.20 -0.50 -8.12
N THR A 95 -23.16 -1.11 -6.93
CA THR A 95 -23.57 -0.52 -5.67
C THR A 95 -22.39 -0.16 -4.78
N MET A 96 -21.14 -0.47 -5.13
CA MET A 96 -19.98 -0.06 -4.34
C MET A 96 -19.87 1.48 -4.26
N PRO A 97 -19.11 2.04 -3.30
CA PRO A 97 -18.80 3.46 -3.29
C PRO A 97 -18.07 3.84 -4.58
N LYS A 98 -18.41 4.99 -5.16
CA LYS A 98 -17.87 5.45 -6.45
C LYS A 98 -17.06 6.73 -6.24
N SER A 99 -15.95 6.81 -6.95
CA SER A 99 -15.17 8.04 -7.04
C SER A 99 -16.01 9.12 -7.73
N PRO A 100 -16.14 10.32 -7.15
CA PRO A 100 -16.82 11.46 -7.78
C PRO A 100 -15.93 12.20 -8.78
N PHE A 101 -14.66 11.80 -8.95
CA PHE A 101 -13.68 12.49 -9.81
C PHE A 101 -13.64 11.95 -11.24
N THR A 102 -14.31 10.84 -11.50
CA THR A 102 -14.36 10.15 -12.79
C THR A 102 -15.76 9.61 -13.05
N GLY A 103 -16.06 9.29 -14.31
CA GLY A 103 -17.27 8.56 -14.66
C GLY A 103 -17.50 7.31 -13.79
N PRO A 104 -18.72 7.05 -13.32
CA PRO A 104 -18.98 5.99 -12.35
C PRO A 104 -18.72 4.60 -12.93
N TYR A 105 -18.17 3.69 -12.14
CA TYR A 105 -18.21 2.27 -12.52
C TYR A 105 -19.65 1.78 -12.56
N THR A 106 -20.15 1.48 -13.76
CA THR A 106 -21.50 0.97 -13.98
C THR A 106 -21.50 -0.08 -15.07
N THR A 107 -21.90 -1.29 -14.70
CA THR A 107 -22.03 -2.45 -15.59
C THR A 107 -23.50 -2.73 -15.89
N GLN A 108 -23.84 -2.91 -17.17
CA GLN A 108 -25.16 -3.30 -17.64
C GLN A 108 -25.14 -4.77 -18.05
N TYR A 109 -25.77 -5.63 -17.26
CA TYR A 109 -25.90 -7.05 -17.54
C TYR A 109 -26.91 -7.27 -18.68
N LYS A 110 -26.53 -8.08 -19.67
CA LYS A 110 -27.39 -8.41 -20.82
C LYS A 110 -28.21 -9.67 -20.52
N PRO A 111 -29.39 -9.84 -21.14
CA PRO A 111 -30.12 -11.10 -21.08
C PRO A 111 -29.25 -12.26 -21.56
N SER A 112 -29.44 -13.45 -20.96
CA SER A 112 -28.82 -14.67 -21.45
C SER A 112 -29.20 -14.89 -22.92
N SER A 113 -28.22 -15.25 -23.73
CA SER A 113 -28.38 -15.48 -25.16
C SER A 113 -28.14 -16.95 -25.49
N VAL A 114 -28.81 -17.45 -26.52
CA VAL A 114 -28.69 -18.84 -27.00
C VAL A 114 -28.21 -18.86 -28.44
N LEU A 115 -27.51 -19.91 -28.85
CA LEU A 115 -27.14 -20.13 -30.24
C LEU A 115 -28.11 -21.13 -30.87
N PRO A 116 -28.87 -20.74 -31.93
CA PRO A 116 -29.83 -21.63 -32.58
C PRO A 116 -29.21 -22.98 -32.97
N PHE A 117 -29.96 -24.06 -32.77
CA PHE A 117 -29.54 -25.45 -33.06
C PHE A 117 -28.33 -25.95 -32.27
N THR A 118 -28.05 -25.39 -31.09
CA THR A 118 -26.98 -25.85 -30.19
C THR A 118 -27.50 -26.04 -28.76
N ALA A 119 -26.74 -26.78 -27.94
CA ALA A 119 -26.94 -26.86 -26.50
C ALA A 119 -26.17 -25.75 -25.75
N HIS A 120 -26.07 -24.53 -26.32
CA HIS A 120 -25.33 -23.42 -25.73
C HIS A 120 -26.22 -22.26 -25.31
N ALA A 121 -25.93 -21.73 -24.12
CA ALA A 121 -26.39 -20.43 -23.62
C ALA A 121 -25.20 -19.67 -23.02
N PHE A 122 -25.21 -18.33 -23.10
CA PHE A 122 -24.12 -17.49 -22.61
C PHE A 122 -24.63 -16.17 -22.03
N ASN A 123 -23.82 -15.58 -21.14
CA ASN A 123 -24.08 -14.30 -20.50
C ASN A 123 -23.01 -13.29 -20.96
N SER A 124 -23.37 -12.02 -20.94
CA SER A 124 -22.40 -10.92 -21.16
C SER A 124 -22.90 -9.66 -20.47
N GLU A 125 -21.99 -8.72 -20.32
CA GLU A 125 -22.27 -7.39 -19.83
C GLU A 125 -21.56 -6.36 -20.71
N LYS A 126 -21.90 -5.10 -20.51
CA LYS A 126 -21.18 -3.96 -21.08
C LYS A 126 -21.07 -2.88 -20.02
N TYR A 127 -20.11 -1.98 -20.19
CA TYR A 127 -20.09 -0.76 -19.39
C TYR A 127 -21.15 0.24 -19.88
N ALA A 128 -21.63 1.09 -18.97
CA ALA A 128 -22.37 2.29 -19.35
C ALA A 128 -21.47 3.23 -20.19
N ALA A 129 -22.10 4.12 -20.97
CA ALA A 129 -21.38 4.94 -21.94
C ALA A 129 -20.39 5.93 -21.30
N ASP A 130 -20.68 6.37 -20.08
CA ASP A 130 -19.90 7.32 -19.27
C ASP A 130 -19.05 6.64 -18.19
N ALA A 131 -18.93 5.30 -18.21
CA ALA A 131 -18.19 4.59 -17.18
C ALA A 131 -16.68 4.71 -17.36
N GLU A 132 -15.97 5.10 -16.29
CA GLU A 132 -14.50 5.16 -16.25
C GLU A 132 -13.96 4.11 -15.27
N PRO A 133 -13.85 2.84 -15.68
CA PRO A 133 -13.55 1.75 -14.76
C PRO A 133 -12.10 1.73 -14.26
N ALA A 134 -11.18 2.52 -14.81
CA ALA A 134 -9.77 2.43 -14.46
C ALA A 134 -9.44 3.12 -13.12
N GLN A 135 -10.24 4.10 -12.70
CA GLN A 135 -10.07 4.90 -11.47
C GLN A 135 -11.26 4.70 -10.51
N GLN A 136 -11.69 3.45 -10.33
CA GLN A 136 -12.87 3.11 -9.53
C GLN A 136 -12.61 1.85 -8.70
N GLY A 137 -12.56 2.00 -7.38
CA GLY A 137 -12.24 0.96 -6.43
C GLY A 137 -10.73 0.72 -6.32
N THR A 138 -10.32 -0.53 -6.09
CA THR A 138 -8.88 -0.84 -5.99
C THR A 138 -8.19 -0.64 -7.33
N GLN A 139 -7.32 0.37 -7.40
CA GLN A 139 -6.74 0.88 -8.65
C GLN A 139 -5.23 1.15 -8.53
N ILE A 140 -4.58 1.30 -9.68
CA ILE A 140 -3.19 1.75 -9.81
C ILE A 140 -3.08 2.88 -10.83
N ASP A 141 -2.25 3.86 -10.52
CA ASP A 141 -2.01 5.00 -11.40
C ASP A 141 -0.75 4.80 -12.26
N ALA A 142 -0.87 5.12 -13.55
CA ALA A 142 0.26 5.17 -14.47
C ALA A 142 1.13 6.40 -14.18
N LEU A 143 2.40 6.40 -14.59
CA LEU A 143 3.25 7.59 -14.42
C LEU A 143 2.74 8.80 -15.22
N GLY A 144 2.01 8.56 -16.31
CA GLY A 144 1.34 9.60 -17.09
C GLY A 144 0.01 10.08 -16.52
N HIS A 145 -0.45 9.52 -15.39
CA HIS A 145 -1.66 9.97 -14.69
C HIS A 145 -1.58 11.43 -14.25
N PHE A 146 -0.38 11.86 -13.83
CA PHE A 146 -0.14 13.18 -13.28
C PHE A 146 0.94 13.91 -14.09
N ALA A 147 0.75 15.22 -14.24
CA ALA A 147 1.71 16.14 -14.81
C ALA A 147 2.01 17.27 -13.81
N TYR A 148 3.03 18.06 -14.09
CA TYR A 148 3.32 19.27 -13.34
C TYR A 148 3.62 20.46 -14.24
N LEU A 149 3.41 21.65 -13.70
CA LEU A 149 3.77 22.92 -14.29
C LEU A 149 4.96 23.51 -13.52
N ASP A 150 5.76 24.35 -14.17
CA ASP A 150 6.91 25.03 -13.52
C ASP A 150 6.48 26.01 -12.42
N LYS A 151 5.26 26.56 -12.54
CA LYS A 151 4.65 27.47 -11.56
C LYS A 151 3.16 27.17 -11.40
N PRO A 152 2.57 27.42 -10.23
CA PRO A 152 1.12 27.31 -10.04
C PRO A 152 0.36 28.17 -11.05
N TRP A 153 -0.69 27.61 -11.63
CA TRP A 153 -1.64 28.37 -12.45
C TRP A 153 -2.53 29.22 -11.53
N ASP A 154 -2.77 30.47 -11.90
CA ASP A 154 -3.57 31.43 -11.11
C ASP A 154 -5.09 31.20 -11.23
N GLY A 155 -5.49 30.20 -12.02
CA GLY A 155 -6.89 29.85 -12.26
C GLY A 155 -7.59 30.76 -13.27
N GLN A 156 -6.87 31.67 -13.93
CA GLN A 156 -7.42 32.60 -14.89
C GLN A 156 -6.99 32.28 -16.33
N GLY A 157 -7.91 32.46 -17.27
CA GLY A 157 -7.68 32.24 -18.70
C GLY A 157 -7.55 30.77 -19.08
N THR A 158 -6.80 30.49 -20.16
CA THR A 158 -6.55 29.13 -20.64
C THR A 158 -5.47 28.46 -19.78
N PRO A 159 -5.70 27.24 -19.26
CA PRO A 159 -4.67 26.51 -18.54
C PRO A 159 -3.41 26.31 -19.41
N PRO A 160 -2.19 26.53 -18.89
CA PRO A 160 -0.94 26.48 -19.66
C PRO A 160 -0.45 25.03 -19.87
N LEU A 161 -1.30 24.19 -20.44
CA LEU A 161 -1.05 22.74 -20.59
C LEU A 161 0.16 22.45 -21.48
N ASP A 162 0.49 23.33 -22.43
CA ASP A 162 1.67 23.23 -23.29
C ASP A 162 3.00 23.24 -22.51
N THR A 163 3.00 23.85 -21.32
CA THR A 163 4.16 23.86 -20.42
C THR A 163 4.24 22.62 -19.52
N ALA A 164 3.22 21.75 -19.54
CA ALA A 164 3.17 20.60 -18.65
C ALA A 164 4.30 19.60 -18.93
N ARG A 165 4.86 19.11 -17.84
CA ARG A 165 5.93 18.11 -17.79
C ARG A 165 5.46 16.88 -17.05
N TYR A 166 5.98 15.74 -17.48
CA TYR A 166 5.68 14.44 -16.89
C TYR A 166 6.97 13.79 -16.37
N TYR A 167 6.83 12.59 -15.79
CA TYR A 167 7.97 11.75 -15.44
C TYR A 167 8.98 11.64 -16.60
N GLY A 168 10.28 11.60 -16.29
CA GLY A 168 11.34 11.51 -17.30
C GLY A 168 11.55 12.80 -18.12
N GLY A 169 10.87 13.90 -17.78
CA GLY A 169 10.98 15.20 -18.46
C GLY A 169 10.18 15.30 -19.75
N TYR A 170 9.31 14.33 -20.04
CA TYR A 170 8.46 14.36 -21.22
C TYR A 170 7.51 15.56 -21.22
N THR A 171 7.25 16.10 -22.41
CA THR A 171 6.36 17.24 -22.61
C THR A 171 4.91 16.81 -22.81
N GLN A 172 3.98 17.74 -22.62
CA GLN A 172 2.58 17.58 -23.03
C GLN A 172 2.44 17.04 -24.46
N GLN A 173 3.18 17.61 -25.41
CA GLN A 173 3.10 17.19 -26.82
C GLN A 173 3.56 15.74 -27.04
N GLN A 174 4.50 15.25 -26.23
CA GLN A 174 5.01 13.87 -26.34
C GLN A 174 4.09 12.86 -25.66
N VAL A 175 3.43 13.24 -24.57
CA VAL A 175 2.59 12.34 -23.76
C VAL A 175 1.15 12.36 -24.24
N LYS A 176 0.56 13.54 -24.43
CA LYS A 176 -0.86 13.72 -24.77
C LYS A 176 -1.02 14.94 -25.70
N PRO A 177 -0.75 14.78 -27.01
CA PRO A 177 -0.68 15.88 -27.99
C PRO A 177 -2.01 16.59 -28.28
N THR A 178 -3.15 15.96 -28.02
CA THR A 178 -4.48 16.57 -28.22
C THR A 178 -5.39 16.32 -27.00
N PRO A 179 -6.49 17.09 -26.84
CA PRO A 179 -7.45 16.90 -25.76
C PRO A 179 -8.03 15.47 -25.66
N ASP A 180 -8.18 14.77 -26.78
CA ASP A 180 -8.76 13.42 -26.82
C ASP A 180 -7.73 12.33 -27.10
N SER A 181 -6.43 12.67 -27.13
CA SER A 181 -5.37 11.70 -27.37
C SER A 181 -5.23 10.74 -26.17
N PRO A 182 -5.03 9.42 -26.42
CA PRO A 182 -4.54 8.53 -25.38
C PRO A 182 -3.13 8.95 -24.94
N LEU A 183 -2.66 8.43 -23.80
CA LEU A 183 -1.26 8.60 -23.43
C LEU A 183 -0.37 7.86 -24.45
N LEU A 184 0.47 8.58 -25.18
CA LEU A 184 1.43 8.00 -26.13
C LEU A 184 2.71 7.51 -25.43
N LYS A 185 2.93 7.99 -24.21
CA LYS A 185 4.03 7.64 -23.31
C LYS A 185 3.51 7.55 -21.88
N LEU A 186 4.21 6.80 -21.05
CA LEU A 186 3.88 6.64 -19.62
C LEU A 186 2.47 6.08 -19.37
N GLY A 187 1.86 5.44 -20.37
CA GLY A 187 0.59 4.75 -20.27
C GLY A 187 0.72 3.41 -19.55
N MET A 188 -0.41 2.87 -19.11
CA MET A 188 -0.45 1.65 -18.32
C MET A 188 0.18 0.43 -19.02
N GLU A 189 0.14 0.37 -20.35
CA GLU A 189 0.76 -0.71 -21.13
C GLU A 189 2.28 -0.75 -21.05
N LYS A 190 2.92 0.34 -20.59
CA LYS A 190 4.37 0.41 -20.33
C LYS A 190 4.75 -0.24 -19.02
N MET A 191 3.85 -0.25 -18.03
CA MET A 191 4.14 -0.79 -16.70
C MET A 191 4.29 -2.32 -16.76
N PRO A 192 5.38 -2.90 -16.23
CA PRO A 192 5.48 -4.33 -16.07
C PRO A 192 4.57 -4.82 -14.93
N PRO A 193 4.28 -6.12 -14.86
CA PRO A 193 3.79 -6.74 -13.63
C PRO A 193 4.64 -6.35 -12.42
N LEU A 194 4.02 -5.85 -11.35
CA LEU A 194 4.73 -5.59 -10.10
C LEU A 194 4.74 -6.87 -9.27
N VAL A 195 5.83 -7.63 -9.34
CA VAL A 195 6.05 -8.84 -8.53
C VAL A 195 7.25 -8.60 -7.64
N SER A 196 6.98 -8.29 -6.38
CA SER A 196 8.01 -7.90 -5.41
C SER A 196 7.57 -8.18 -3.97
N THR A 197 8.47 -8.00 -3.01
CA THR A 197 8.07 -7.97 -1.60
C THR A 197 7.26 -6.72 -1.33
N ALA A 198 6.10 -6.86 -0.67
CA ALA A 198 5.43 -5.76 -0.02
C ALA A 198 5.82 -5.69 1.47
N VAL A 199 5.97 -4.47 1.98
CA VAL A 199 6.06 -4.14 3.41
C VAL A 199 4.76 -3.48 3.82
N LEU A 200 4.00 -4.11 4.71
CA LEU A 200 2.80 -3.53 5.31
C LEU A 200 3.17 -2.77 6.57
N LEU A 201 2.77 -1.50 6.69
CA LEU A 201 2.90 -0.67 7.88
C LEU A 201 1.51 -0.41 8.49
N ASP A 202 1.33 -0.76 9.76
CA ASP A 202 0.07 -0.68 10.49
C ASP A 202 -0.08 0.69 11.19
N ALA A 203 -0.50 1.68 10.40
CA ALA A 203 -0.74 3.03 10.88
C ALA A 203 -1.99 3.12 11.76
N GLN A 204 -2.99 2.26 11.55
CA GLN A 204 -4.15 2.16 12.45
C GLN A 204 -3.69 1.84 13.87
N ALA A 205 -2.89 0.78 14.05
CA ALA A 205 -2.41 0.38 15.37
C ALA A 205 -1.46 1.44 15.97
N PHE A 206 -0.57 1.99 15.17
CA PHE A 206 0.49 2.87 15.67
C PHE A 206 0.07 4.35 15.78
N VAL A 207 -0.35 4.95 14.68
CA VAL A 207 -0.72 6.39 14.58
C VAL A 207 -2.13 6.59 15.12
N GLY A 208 -3.08 5.78 14.66
CA GLY A 208 -4.48 5.78 15.10
C GLY A 208 -4.69 5.18 16.49
N ARG A 209 -3.64 4.65 17.13
CA ARG A 209 -3.68 4.03 18.48
C ARG A 209 -4.72 2.92 18.59
N GLY A 210 -4.83 2.11 17.55
CA GLY A 210 -5.79 1.01 17.44
C GLY A 210 -7.14 1.41 16.85
N GLN A 211 -7.40 2.70 16.63
CA GLN A 211 -8.61 3.19 15.97
C GLN A 211 -8.33 3.54 14.51
N PRO A 212 -9.32 3.40 13.59
CA PRO A 212 -9.20 3.94 12.24
C PRO A 212 -8.77 5.41 12.28
N MET A 213 -7.79 5.75 11.44
CA MET A 213 -7.34 7.14 11.27
C MET A 213 -8.47 7.99 10.67
N LYS A 214 -8.41 9.30 10.90
CA LYS A 214 -9.42 10.27 10.46
C LYS A 214 -9.03 10.96 9.16
N GLY A 215 -9.99 11.61 8.51
CA GLY A 215 -9.73 12.46 7.35
C GLY A 215 -8.67 13.52 7.65
N GLY A 216 -7.63 13.60 6.83
CA GLY A 216 -6.51 14.54 7.00
C GLY A 216 -5.40 14.09 7.97
N ASP A 217 -5.56 12.97 8.68
CA ASP A 217 -4.48 12.44 9.53
C ASP A 217 -3.26 12.05 8.68
N LEU A 218 -2.06 12.24 9.25
CA LEU A 218 -0.80 12.07 8.54
C LEU A 218 -0.02 10.83 8.96
N VAL A 219 0.45 10.08 7.97
CA VAL A 219 1.53 9.11 8.11
C VAL A 219 2.84 9.77 7.69
N THR A 220 3.68 10.10 8.67
CA THR A 220 4.93 10.85 8.49
C THR A 220 6.16 9.96 8.32
N ALA A 221 7.30 10.54 7.91
CA ALA A 221 8.55 9.79 7.84
C ALA A 221 8.93 9.20 9.21
N ALA A 222 8.70 9.96 10.29
CA ALA A 222 8.91 9.49 11.65
C ALA A 222 7.95 8.34 12.02
N HIS A 223 6.68 8.42 11.61
CA HIS A 223 5.72 7.32 11.80
C HIS A 223 6.18 6.06 11.07
N ILE A 224 6.64 6.16 9.82
CA ILE A 224 7.15 5.02 9.04
C ILE A 224 8.32 4.34 9.77
N GLN A 225 9.30 5.11 10.24
CA GLN A 225 10.45 4.57 10.97
C GLN A 225 10.03 3.90 12.28
N ALA A 226 9.09 4.51 13.01
CA ALA A 226 8.60 3.97 14.26
C ALA A 226 7.77 2.69 14.07
N MET A 227 6.93 2.62 13.04
CA MET A 227 6.18 1.42 12.65
C MET A 227 7.11 0.28 12.25
N LEU A 228 8.14 0.55 11.44
CA LEU A 228 9.15 -0.45 11.10
C LEU A 228 9.80 -1.04 12.37
N LYS A 229 10.14 -0.21 13.35
CA LYS A 229 10.69 -0.69 14.63
C LYS A 229 9.67 -1.51 15.43
N ALA A 230 8.45 -0.99 15.59
CA ALA A 230 7.38 -1.63 16.36
C ALA A 230 6.99 -3.00 15.77
N GLN A 231 7.02 -3.11 14.45
CA GLN A 231 6.74 -4.34 13.72
C GLN A 231 7.97 -5.24 13.54
N GLY A 232 9.09 -5.01 14.22
CA GLY A 232 10.27 -5.88 14.12
C GLY A 232 11.04 -5.80 12.79
N LEU A 233 10.67 -4.89 11.90
CA LEU A 233 11.28 -4.67 10.58
C LEU A 233 12.43 -3.66 10.60
N GLY A 234 12.79 -3.07 11.74
CA GLY A 234 13.81 -2.01 11.81
C GLY A 234 15.17 -2.36 11.18
N LYS A 235 15.58 -3.65 11.22
CA LYS A 235 16.81 -4.13 10.56
C LYS A 235 16.65 -4.38 9.06
N ARG A 236 15.47 -4.86 8.66
CA ARG A 236 15.12 -5.14 7.27
C ARG A 236 14.94 -3.82 6.50
N GLY A 237 14.26 -2.87 7.12
CA GLY A 237 13.90 -1.59 6.53
C GLY A 237 13.02 -1.75 5.29
N ILE A 238 12.93 -0.68 4.51
CA ILE A 238 12.32 -0.66 3.19
C ILE A 238 13.47 -0.73 2.18
N LEU A 239 13.38 -1.66 1.22
CA LEU A 239 14.42 -1.90 0.23
C LEU A 239 14.00 -1.40 -1.15
N PRO A 240 14.97 -1.09 -2.04
CA PRO A 240 14.67 -0.77 -3.42
C PRO A 240 13.82 -1.84 -4.10
N GLY A 241 12.80 -1.38 -4.83
CA GLY A 241 11.81 -2.21 -5.51
C GLY A 241 10.75 -2.83 -4.58
N ASP A 242 10.76 -2.59 -3.27
CA ASP A 242 9.64 -3.01 -2.41
C ASP A 242 8.35 -2.26 -2.79
N ILE A 243 7.21 -2.89 -2.56
CA ILE A 243 5.91 -2.24 -2.50
C ILE A 243 5.67 -1.84 -1.04
N VAL A 244 5.22 -0.62 -0.76
CA VAL A 244 4.86 -0.21 0.61
C VAL A 244 3.36 -0.10 0.73
N LEU A 245 2.76 -0.87 1.62
CA LEU A 245 1.33 -0.81 1.93
C LEU A 245 1.16 -0.16 3.30
N ILE A 246 0.21 0.75 3.44
CA ILE A 246 -0.12 1.38 4.70
C ILE A 246 -1.56 1.01 5.06
N HIS A 247 -1.74 0.37 6.21
CA HIS A 247 -3.05 0.12 6.78
C HIS A 247 -3.42 1.26 7.72
N THR A 248 -4.36 2.10 7.31
CA THR A 248 -4.85 3.26 8.09
C THR A 248 -6.13 2.93 8.86
N GLY A 249 -6.81 1.85 8.49
CA GLY A 249 -8.13 1.48 8.99
C GLY A 249 -9.28 2.16 8.25
N TRP A 250 -8.99 3.07 7.31
CA TRP A 250 -10.01 3.77 6.52
C TRP A 250 -10.84 2.82 5.65
N GLY A 251 -10.29 1.66 5.28
CA GLY A 251 -11.01 0.63 4.52
C GLY A 251 -12.30 0.17 5.19
N ALA A 252 -12.46 0.36 6.51
CA ALA A 252 -13.70 0.09 7.24
C ALA A 252 -14.89 0.97 6.77
N GLN A 253 -14.62 2.12 6.14
CA GLN A 253 -15.63 3.03 5.58
C GLN A 253 -16.14 2.58 4.20
N TRP A 254 -15.47 1.62 3.55
CA TRP A 254 -15.99 1.00 2.33
C TRP A 254 -17.22 0.14 2.66
N LYS A 255 -18.40 0.54 2.16
CA LYS A 255 -19.67 -0.17 2.33
C LYS A 255 -20.25 -0.51 0.96
N ASP A 256 -20.79 -1.73 0.82
CA ASP A 256 -21.51 -2.16 -0.38
C ASP A 256 -22.83 -2.83 0.05
N PRO A 257 -24.01 -2.24 -0.25
CA PRO A 257 -24.20 -1.03 -1.04
C PRO A 257 -23.63 0.22 -0.36
N GLY A 258 -22.92 1.01 -1.15
CA GLY A 258 -22.39 2.32 -0.89
C GLY A 258 -23.21 3.37 -1.63
N GLY A 259 -23.33 4.54 -1.02
CA GLY A 259 -23.96 5.71 -1.62
C GLY A 259 -23.33 6.98 -1.05
N ASP A 260 -23.93 8.13 -1.33
CA ASP A 260 -23.44 9.44 -0.88
C ASP A 260 -23.34 9.60 0.65
N SER A 261 -23.88 8.63 1.40
CA SER A 261 -23.83 8.57 2.87
C SER A 261 -22.51 8.06 3.44
N THR A 262 -21.61 7.49 2.64
CA THR A 262 -20.29 7.06 3.11
C THR A 262 -19.23 8.15 2.83
N PRO A 263 -18.40 8.51 3.83
CA PRO A 263 -17.35 9.50 3.67
C PRO A 263 -16.14 8.96 2.88
N TYR A 264 -16.22 7.74 2.32
CA TYR A 264 -15.05 7.03 1.80
C TYR A 264 -14.27 7.86 0.78
N TYR A 265 -14.94 8.46 -0.21
CA TYR A 265 -14.35 9.29 -1.27
C TYR A 265 -14.39 10.80 -1.00
N THR A 266 -14.82 11.26 0.18
CA THR A 266 -14.90 12.70 0.48
C THR A 266 -13.73 13.19 1.32
N GLN A 267 -13.05 12.29 2.00
CA GLN A 267 -11.91 12.56 2.87
C GLN A 267 -11.13 11.27 3.15
N GLY A 268 -9.95 11.40 3.75
CA GLY A 268 -9.16 10.25 4.18
C GLY A 268 -7.80 10.64 4.77
N PRO A 269 -7.19 9.77 5.59
CA PRO A 269 -5.80 9.93 6.02
C PRO A 269 -4.86 9.74 4.82
N GLY A 270 -3.61 10.19 4.93
CA GLY A 270 -2.64 10.03 3.84
C GLY A 270 -1.19 10.20 4.26
N LEU A 271 -0.30 10.09 3.29
CA LEU A 271 1.13 10.31 3.50
C LEU A 271 1.43 11.79 3.61
N SER A 272 2.29 12.20 4.55
CA SER A 272 2.84 13.55 4.50
C SER A 272 3.94 13.67 3.43
N TYR A 273 4.30 14.90 3.06
CA TYR A 273 5.33 15.14 2.06
C TYR A 273 6.71 14.60 2.45
N ASP A 274 7.10 14.69 3.73
CA ASP A 274 8.36 14.10 4.22
C ASP A 274 8.37 12.56 4.17
N ALA A 275 7.21 11.92 4.35
CA ALA A 275 7.07 10.48 4.12
C ALA A 275 7.29 10.14 2.65
N ALA A 276 6.75 10.96 1.73
CA ALA A 276 6.97 10.77 0.31
C ALA A 276 8.45 10.89 -0.07
N LEU A 277 9.17 11.88 0.48
CA LEU A 277 10.61 12.03 0.31
C LEU A 277 11.40 10.84 0.86
N LEU A 278 11.00 10.30 2.02
CA LEU A 278 11.64 9.12 2.62
C LEU A 278 11.49 7.89 1.72
N LEU A 279 10.28 7.62 1.25
CA LEU A 279 9.96 6.48 0.39
C LEU A 279 10.59 6.62 -1.00
N GLY A 280 10.63 7.83 -1.54
CA GLY A 280 11.37 8.17 -2.75
C GLY A 280 12.85 7.81 -2.65
N ARG A 281 13.52 8.20 -1.55
CA ARG A 281 14.93 7.83 -1.28
C ARG A 281 15.12 6.32 -1.12
N ALA A 282 14.11 5.62 -0.58
CA ALA A 282 14.14 4.16 -0.47
C ALA A 282 13.98 3.45 -1.82
N ARG A 283 13.53 4.16 -2.87
CA ARG A 283 13.31 3.65 -4.24
C ARG A 283 12.33 2.49 -4.29
N ILE A 284 11.21 2.64 -3.59
CA ILE A 284 10.09 1.72 -3.68
C ILE A 284 9.50 1.75 -5.09
N VAL A 285 8.88 0.66 -5.53
CA VAL A 285 8.24 0.62 -6.85
C VAL A 285 6.81 1.19 -6.82
N ALA A 286 6.12 0.97 -5.71
CA ALA A 286 4.75 1.43 -5.53
C ALA A 286 4.44 1.66 -4.05
N VAL A 287 3.50 2.56 -3.77
CA VAL A 287 2.91 2.75 -2.46
C VAL A 287 1.40 2.58 -2.53
N GLY A 288 0.80 1.96 -1.52
CA GLY A 288 -0.63 1.72 -1.46
C GLY A 288 -1.25 1.98 -0.10
N LEU A 289 -2.45 2.56 -0.09
CA LEU A 289 -3.24 2.84 1.11
C LEU A 289 -4.62 2.16 1.00
N ASP A 290 -5.25 1.89 2.14
CA ASP A 290 -6.67 1.47 2.22
C ASP A 290 -7.66 2.64 2.16
N VAL A 291 -7.25 3.70 1.47
CA VAL A 291 -7.91 5.00 1.30
C VAL A 291 -8.04 5.25 -0.20
N PRO A 292 -9.06 5.98 -0.71
CA PRO A 292 -9.12 6.32 -2.14
C PRO A 292 -8.19 7.47 -2.54
N PHE A 293 -7.20 7.78 -1.70
CA PHE A 293 -6.20 8.82 -1.90
C PHE A 293 -4.86 8.33 -1.35
N ILE A 294 -3.76 8.75 -1.98
CA ILE A 294 -2.42 8.68 -1.35
C ILE A 294 -2.12 9.92 -0.51
N ASP A 295 -2.59 11.09 -0.94
CA ASP A 295 -2.47 12.35 -0.20
C ASP A 295 -3.51 12.44 0.93
N PRO A 296 -3.21 13.14 2.03
CA PRO A 296 -4.14 13.36 3.13
C PRO A 296 -5.22 14.35 2.70
N VAL A 297 -6.48 13.94 2.82
CA VAL A 297 -7.65 14.74 2.48
C VAL A 297 -8.47 14.99 3.74
N ALA A 298 -8.36 16.20 4.29
CA ALA A 298 -9.18 16.63 5.41
C ALA A 298 -10.64 16.91 4.98
N GLU A 299 -11.56 16.92 5.94
CA GLU A 299 -12.94 17.35 5.68
C GLU A 299 -12.95 18.75 5.06
N GLY A 300 -13.69 18.93 3.96
CA GLY A 300 -13.78 20.22 3.27
C GLY A 300 -12.60 20.54 2.33
N PHE A 301 -11.52 19.76 2.33
CA PHE A 301 -10.32 20.03 1.52
C PHE A 301 -10.63 20.05 0.02
N LEU A 302 -11.34 19.03 -0.47
CA LEU A 302 -11.73 18.92 -1.89
C LEU A 302 -12.65 20.06 -2.34
N GLN A 303 -13.36 20.70 -1.41
CA GLN A 303 -14.23 21.84 -1.66
C GLN A 303 -13.51 23.19 -1.47
N GLY A 304 -12.19 23.17 -1.23
CA GLY A 304 -11.40 24.38 -0.96
C GLY A 304 -11.71 25.05 0.38
N LYS A 305 -12.36 24.32 1.31
CA LYS A 305 -12.77 24.82 2.63
C LYS A 305 -11.79 24.48 3.75
N ALA A 306 -10.83 23.60 3.48
CA ALA A 306 -9.71 23.30 4.36
C ALA A 306 -8.39 23.48 3.61
N PRO A 307 -7.31 23.91 4.29
CA PRO A 307 -6.00 24.03 3.66
C PRO A 307 -5.38 22.64 3.41
N PRO A 308 -4.36 22.55 2.53
CA PRO A 308 -3.50 21.38 2.46
C PRO A 308 -2.87 21.06 3.82
N ALA A 309 -2.48 19.81 4.02
CA ALA A 309 -1.81 19.37 5.23
C ALA A 309 -0.55 20.20 5.56
N ALA A 310 -0.23 20.31 6.84
CA ALA A 310 0.99 20.97 7.28
C ALA A 310 2.23 20.32 6.67
N GLY A 311 3.18 21.14 6.20
CA GLY A 311 4.40 20.68 5.53
C GLY A 311 4.25 20.41 4.02
N THR A 312 3.06 20.58 3.47
CA THR A 312 2.83 20.54 2.01
C THR A 312 3.47 21.77 1.33
N PRO A 313 4.27 21.58 0.27
CA PRO A 313 4.82 22.69 -0.51
C PRO A 313 3.75 23.65 -1.06
N ALA A 314 4.08 24.94 -1.10
CA ALA A 314 3.18 25.97 -1.61
C ALA A 314 2.79 25.68 -3.08
N GLY A 315 1.49 25.79 -3.38
CA GLY A 315 0.96 25.55 -4.73
C GLY A 315 0.83 24.09 -5.15
N LEU A 316 1.14 23.13 -4.27
CA LEU A 316 1.04 21.68 -4.55
C LEU A 316 0.11 20.99 -3.54
N PRO A 317 -1.22 21.20 -3.60
CA PRO A 317 -2.16 20.62 -2.64
C PRO A 317 -2.11 19.08 -2.56
N PHE A 318 -1.78 18.41 -3.68
CA PHE A 318 -1.55 16.97 -3.78
C PHE A 318 -0.06 16.67 -4.01
N ALA A 319 0.78 17.09 -3.05
CA ALA A 319 2.23 17.03 -3.20
C ALA A 319 2.80 15.61 -3.23
N VAL A 320 2.11 14.62 -2.66
CA VAL A 320 2.56 13.22 -2.72
C VAL A 320 2.38 12.66 -4.12
N HIS A 321 1.20 12.81 -4.72
CA HIS A 321 0.97 12.53 -6.15
C HIS A 321 1.99 13.21 -7.05
N HIS A 322 2.18 14.52 -6.88
CA HIS A 322 3.15 15.26 -7.66
C HIS A 322 4.55 14.64 -7.55
N HIS A 323 5.06 14.45 -6.32
CA HIS A 323 6.45 14.04 -6.15
C HIS A 323 6.68 12.57 -6.56
N MET A 324 5.81 11.66 -6.13
CA MET A 324 6.01 10.23 -6.38
C MET A 324 5.83 9.87 -7.85
N LEU A 325 4.74 10.28 -8.50
CA LEU A 325 4.49 9.93 -9.90
C LEU A 325 5.44 10.68 -10.84
N THR A 326 5.53 12.01 -10.70
CA THR A 326 6.19 12.85 -11.72
C THR A 326 7.69 13.01 -11.52
N GLN A 327 8.20 12.93 -10.29
CA GLN A 327 9.62 13.14 -10.00
C GLN A 327 10.35 11.83 -9.73
N MET A 328 9.74 10.92 -8.97
CA MET A 328 10.38 9.69 -8.54
C MET A 328 10.03 8.47 -9.39
N GLY A 329 8.94 8.51 -10.16
CA GLY A 329 8.49 7.37 -10.96
C GLY A 329 7.95 6.22 -10.10
N ILE A 330 7.22 6.52 -9.05
CA ILE A 330 6.64 5.56 -8.09
C ILE A 330 5.14 5.49 -8.31
N HIS A 331 4.62 4.28 -8.47
CA HIS A 331 3.19 4.05 -8.71
C HIS A 331 2.36 4.14 -7.43
N HIS A 332 1.11 4.58 -7.59
CA HIS A 332 0.15 4.71 -6.51
C HIS A 332 -0.89 3.60 -6.59
N LEU A 333 -1.23 3.01 -5.44
CA LEU A 333 -2.29 2.03 -5.30
C LEU A 333 -3.35 2.59 -4.36
N GLU A 334 -4.55 2.79 -4.85
CA GLU A 334 -5.63 3.37 -4.05
C GLU A 334 -6.68 2.31 -3.74
N SER A 335 -7.37 2.49 -2.61
CA SER A 335 -8.38 1.57 -2.10
C SER A 335 -7.89 0.12 -2.00
N VAL A 336 -6.67 -0.10 -1.52
CA VAL A 336 -6.12 -1.44 -1.31
C VAL A 336 -6.69 -2.04 -0.04
N ARG A 337 -7.25 -3.26 -0.09
CA ARG A 337 -7.70 -3.97 1.11
C ARG A 337 -6.49 -4.51 1.88
N THR A 338 -6.18 -3.87 3.00
CA THR A 338 -5.04 -4.25 3.86
C THR A 338 -5.46 -4.92 5.18
N ALA A 339 -6.75 -4.88 5.53
CA ALA A 339 -7.27 -5.32 6.83
C ALA A 339 -6.93 -6.79 7.16
N ASP A 340 -7.02 -7.70 6.19
CA ASP A 340 -6.76 -9.12 6.43
C ASP A 340 -5.27 -9.39 6.70
N LEU A 341 -4.36 -8.71 5.98
CA LEU A 341 -2.93 -8.77 6.25
C LEU A 341 -2.59 -8.18 7.63
N ALA A 342 -3.19 -7.03 7.98
CA ALA A 342 -2.96 -6.39 9.27
C ALA A 342 -3.46 -7.23 10.45
N ALA A 343 -4.67 -7.79 10.34
CA ALA A 343 -5.27 -8.67 11.34
C ALA A 343 -4.42 -9.93 11.60
N ASP A 344 -3.84 -10.50 10.53
CA ASP A 344 -2.93 -11.64 10.61
C ASP A 344 -1.46 -11.25 10.82
N ARG A 345 -1.15 -9.95 10.96
CA ARG A 345 0.20 -9.41 11.19
C ARG A 345 1.23 -9.86 10.15
N VAL A 346 0.82 -9.90 8.89
CA VAL A 346 1.68 -10.19 7.74
C VAL A 346 2.37 -8.90 7.31
N TRP A 347 3.52 -8.60 7.93
CA TRP A 347 4.25 -7.35 7.69
C TRP A 347 5.11 -7.37 6.43
N THR A 348 5.47 -8.56 5.95
CA THR A 348 6.17 -8.75 4.69
C THR A 348 5.52 -9.90 3.92
N SER A 349 5.32 -9.71 2.62
CA SER A 349 4.69 -10.69 1.73
C SER A 349 5.25 -10.60 0.33
N CYS A 350 5.17 -11.67 -0.46
CA CYS A 350 5.28 -11.57 -1.91
C CYS A 350 3.96 -11.03 -2.46
N THR A 351 3.99 -9.88 -3.12
CA THR A 351 2.80 -9.22 -3.66
C THR A 351 2.92 -9.11 -5.17
N MET A 352 1.83 -9.49 -5.83
CA MET A 352 1.68 -9.47 -7.29
C MET A 352 0.58 -8.48 -7.64
N ILE A 353 0.92 -7.49 -8.46
CA ILE A 353 0.00 -6.45 -8.94
C ILE A 353 0.06 -6.44 -10.46
N LEU A 354 -1.06 -6.77 -11.08
CA LEU A 354 -1.18 -6.96 -12.51
C LEU A 354 -2.20 -5.93 -13.04
N PRO A 355 -1.77 -4.77 -13.53
CA PRO A 355 -2.68 -3.88 -14.24
C PRO A 355 -3.16 -4.52 -15.54
N LEU A 356 -4.38 -4.16 -15.96
CA LEU A 356 -4.81 -4.42 -17.33
C LEU A 356 -3.88 -3.69 -18.30
N ARG A 357 -3.40 -4.40 -19.33
CA ARG A 357 -2.51 -3.87 -20.36
C ARG A 357 -3.28 -3.03 -21.39
N THR A 358 -3.84 -1.91 -20.93
CA THR A 358 -4.66 -1.01 -21.74
C THR A 358 -3.79 0.09 -22.36
N ALA A 359 -3.74 0.15 -23.68
CA ALA A 359 -2.92 1.11 -24.41
C ALA A 359 -3.34 2.56 -24.12
N GLY A 360 -2.39 3.35 -23.63
CA GLY A 360 -2.53 4.78 -23.36
C GLY A 360 -3.46 5.13 -22.21
N ALA A 361 -3.75 4.18 -21.32
CA ALA A 361 -4.54 4.42 -20.12
C ALA A 361 -3.72 5.11 -19.03
N ALA A 362 -4.33 6.08 -18.35
CA ALA A 362 -3.75 6.79 -17.20
C ALA A 362 -3.79 5.98 -15.89
N GLY A 363 -4.47 4.84 -15.86
CA GLY A 363 -4.59 3.99 -14.67
C GLY A 363 -5.20 2.64 -15.01
N SER A 364 -5.42 1.81 -13.99
CA SER A 364 -6.01 0.49 -14.15
C SER A 364 -6.71 0.04 -12.89
N ALA A 365 -7.86 -0.63 -13.04
CA ALA A 365 -8.37 -1.47 -11.97
C ALA A 365 -7.45 -2.68 -11.79
N ILE A 366 -7.18 -3.04 -10.54
CA ILE A 366 -6.26 -4.12 -10.20
C ILE A 366 -6.86 -5.09 -9.19
N ARG A 367 -6.35 -6.32 -9.23
CA ARG A 367 -6.62 -7.37 -8.25
C ARG A 367 -5.30 -7.80 -7.62
N PRO A 368 -4.75 -7.05 -6.65
CA PRO A 368 -3.48 -7.41 -6.05
C PRO A 368 -3.66 -8.61 -5.13
N VAL A 369 -2.71 -9.53 -5.18
CA VAL A 369 -2.67 -10.69 -4.28
C VAL A 369 -1.35 -10.69 -3.52
N ALA A 370 -1.42 -10.86 -2.21
CA ALA A 370 -0.26 -11.04 -1.35
C ALA A 370 -0.16 -12.48 -0.85
N TYR A 371 1.05 -13.01 -0.79
CA TYR A 371 1.38 -14.29 -0.18
C TYR A 371 2.34 -14.05 0.99
N GLY A 372 1.90 -14.38 2.19
CA GLY A 372 2.72 -14.21 3.39
C GLY A 372 2.30 -15.16 4.50
N VAL A 373 3.17 -15.30 5.50
CA VAL A 373 2.91 -16.18 6.65
C VAL A 373 2.25 -15.35 7.76
N PRO A 374 1.07 -15.75 8.26
CA PRO A 374 0.46 -15.12 9.41
C PRO A 374 1.42 -15.05 10.60
N GLY A 375 1.52 -13.89 11.23
CA GLY A 375 2.16 -13.75 12.52
C GLY A 375 1.44 -14.58 13.58
N ARG A 376 2.17 -15.06 14.60
CA ARG A 376 1.51 -15.70 15.75
C ARG A 376 0.65 -14.65 16.46
N ARG A 377 -0.65 -14.92 16.60
CA ARG A 377 -1.51 -14.16 17.52
C ARG A 377 -0.97 -14.38 18.95
N PRO A 378 -0.94 -13.33 19.80
CA PRO A 378 -0.45 -13.44 21.17
C PRO A 378 -1.20 -14.53 21.96
#